data_AF-A0A923VTW4-F1
#
_entry.id   AF-A0A923VTW4-F1
#
_cell.length_a   1.000
_cell.length_b   1.000
_cell.length_c   1.000
_cell.angle_alpha   90.00
_cell.angle_beta   90.00
_cell.angle_gamma   90.00
#
_symmetry.space_group_name_H-M   'P 1'
#
loop_
_entity.id
_entity.type
_entity.pdbx_description
1 polymer ?
#
loop_
_entity_poly.entity_id
_entity_poly.type
_entity_poly.pdbx_seq_one_letter_code
_entity_poly.pdbx_strand_id
1 'polypeptide(L)'
;PWVALTKVFGLYKIFPQSGLFNQYYAKHLNENQSGKTAILVGAFMFLKRDLYLEMQGFDETFFMYGEDIDLCFRVLKSGKSNYYFAETSIIHYKGESTSKDLKYLNRFREAMLIFYKKHFKKSLFFDLIMKVGAFGFSLIKKNKTKKTLKTVDEYIVFSKNNLDLKLTKKVSVLEDFTFFKNNFSKNTEVIFDTTSFRFQEIIAFMETHKNKNITFKNYIHDSSFMIGSNNSNEKGDVIIIKN
;
A
#
# COMPACT_ATOMS: atom_id res chain seq x y z
N PRO A 1 -19.58 9.74 -8.46
CA PRO A 1 -19.98 8.90 -9.62
C PRO A 1 -18.93 8.88 -10.74
N TRP A 2 -18.54 10.04 -11.27
CA TRP A 2 -17.55 10.15 -12.36
C TRP A 2 -16.20 9.49 -12.06
N VAL A 3 -15.60 9.77 -10.90
CA VAL A 3 -14.30 9.18 -10.48
C VAL A 3 -14.31 7.65 -10.47
N ALA A 4 -15.42 7.03 -10.06
CA ALA A 4 -15.55 5.57 -10.07
C ALA A 4 -15.66 5.04 -11.51
N LEU A 5 -16.43 5.72 -12.36
CA LEU A 5 -16.56 5.38 -13.77
C LEU A 5 -15.21 5.43 -14.49
N THR A 6 -14.45 6.51 -14.34
CA THR A 6 -13.13 6.63 -14.98
C THR A 6 -12.16 5.53 -14.55
N LYS A 7 -12.24 5.10 -13.28
CA LYS A 7 -11.45 3.97 -12.76
C LYS A 7 -11.88 2.63 -13.35
N VAL A 8 -13.18 2.32 -13.33
CA VAL A 8 -13.73 1.03 -13.76
C VAL A 8 -13.51 0.79 -15.25
N PHE A 9 -13.71 1.81 -16.07
CA PHE A 9 -13.48 1.74 -17.52
C PHE A 9 -12.02 1.98 -17.92
N GLY A 10 -11.12 2.21 -16.96
CA GLY A 10 -9.70 2.40 -17.23
C GLY A 10 -9.35 3.71 -17.96
N LEU A 11 -10.27 4.68 -18.02
CA LEU A 11 -10.09 5.94 -18.75
C LEU A 11 -8.90 6.76 -18.23
N TYR A 12 -8.55 6.64 -16.95
CA TYR A 12 -7.34 7.25 -16.36
C TYR A 12 -6.02 6.74 -16.98
N LYS A 13 -6.03 5.60 -17.69
CA LYS A 13 -4.89 5.10 -18.45
C LYS A 13 -4.84 5.68 -19.87
N ILE A 14 -6.01 5.92 -20.46
CA ILE A 14 -6.15 6.46 -21.83
C ILE A 14 -5.87 7.96 -21.84
N PHE A 15 -6.36 8.68 -20.83
CA PHE A 15 -6.20 10.13 -20.70
C PHE A 15 -5.39 10.50 -19.45
N PRO A 16 -4.11 10.08 -19.32
CA PRO A 16 -3.33 10.20 -18.10
C PRO A 16 -2.96 11.63 -17.70
N GLN A 17 -3.10 12.59 -18.61
CA GLN A 17 -2.79 14.01 -18.38
C GLN A 17 -4.02 14.88 -18.04
N SER A 18 -5.22 14.31 -18.09
CA SER A 18 -6.44 15.07 -17.81
C SER A 18 -6.79 15.06 -16.33
N GLY A 19 -6.88 16.24 -15.70
CA GLY A 19 -7.34 16.38 -14.31
C GLY A 19 -8.75 15.81 -14.09
N LEU A 20 -9.59 15.73 -15.13
CA LEU A 20 -10.94 15.17 -15.05
C LEU A 20 -10.94 13.64 -14.93
N PHE A 21 -10.01 12.94 -15.59
CA PHE A 21 -9.99 11.47 -15.64
C PHE A 21 -9.09 10.83 -14.58
N ASN A 22 -8.17 11.58 -13.99
CA ASN A 22 -7.13 11.04 -13.09
C ASN A 22 -7.35 11.27 -11.60
N GLN A 23 -8.54 11.74 -11.21
CA GLN A 23 -8.87 12.05 -9.82
C GLN A 23 -8.75 10.85 -8.87
N TYR A 24 -9.02 9.62 -9.35
CA TYR A 24 -8.96 8.41 -8.52
C TYR A 24 -7.57 8.16 -7.92
N TYR A 25 -6.52 8.49 -8.66
CA TYR A 25 -5.12 8.31 -8.24
C TYR A 25 -4.43 9.63 -7.89
N ALA A 26 -5.18 10.74 -7.82
CA ALA A 26 -4.64 12.07 -7.56
C ALA A 26 -3.39 12.41 -8.41
N LYS A 27 -3.37 12.04 -9.70
CA LYS A 27 -2.18 12.22 -10.57
C LYS A 27 -1.79 13.67 -10.84
N HIS A 28 -2.54 14.64 -10.32
CA HIS A 28 -2.12 16.04 -10.31
C HIS A 28 -0.98 16.30 -9.31
N LEU A 29 -0.69 15.35 -8.40
CA LEU A 29 0.45 15.37 -7.50
C LEU A 29 1.50 14.35 -7.94
N ASN A 30 2.77 14.75 -7.89
CA ASN A 30 3.88 13.82 -7.95
C ASN A 30 4.05 13.05 -6.62
N GLU A 31 4.78 11.94 -6.63
CA GLU A 31 5.02 11.11 -5.44
C GLU A 31 5.67 11.91 -4.29
N ASN A 32 6.64 12.77 -4.62
CA ASN A 32 7.34 13.60 -3.62
C ASN A 32 6.72 15.00 -3.48
N GLN A 33 5.43 15.15 -3.79
CA GLN A 33 4.75 16.45 -3.76
C GLN A 33 3.54 16.43 -2.83
N SER A 34 3.63 17.24 -1.79
CA SER A 34 2.53 17.53 -0.88
C SER A 34 1.40 18.28 -1.56
N GLY A 35 0.15 17.96 -1.20
CA GLY A 35 -1.00 18.63 -1.80
C GLY A 35 -2.36 18.07 -1.44
N LYS A 36 -3.40 18.78 -1.87
CA LYS A 36 -4.78 18.36 -1.63
C LYS A 36 -5.12 17.11 -2.43
N THR A 37 -5.73 16.14 -1.75
CA THR A 37 -6.29 14.93 -2.36
C THR A 37 -7.74 14.76 -1.91
N ALA A 38 -8.52 14.02 -2.69
CA ALA A 38 -9.89 13.73 -2.31
C ALA A 38 -9.96 12.71 -1.18
N ILE A 39 -9.18 11.63 -1.31
CA ILE A 39 -9.24 10.45 -0.43
C ILE A 39 -7.82 10.06 -0.03
N LEU A 40 -7.63 9.74 1.24
CA LEU A 40 -6.41 9.18 1.82
C LEU A 40 -6.63 7.69 2.14
N VAL A 41 -5.54 6.94 2.25
CA VAL A 41 -5.59 5.53 2.67
C VAL A 41 -5.57 5.46 4.19
N GLY A 42 -6.57 4.81 4.79
CA GLY A 42 -6.75 4.70 6.25
C GLY A 42 -5.62 4.01 7.02
N ALA A 43 -4.61 3.46 6.34
CA ALA A 43 -3.49 2.78 6.97
C ALA A 43 -2.57 3.70 7.78
N PHE A 44 -2.48 4.98 7.39
CA PHE A 44 -1.67 5.97 8.11
C PHE A 44 -2.22 7.38 7.83
N MET A 45 -2.95 7.90 8.80
CA MET A 45 -3.64 9.19 8.70
C MET A 45 -3.60 9.90 10.04
N PHE A 46 -3.46 11.23 9.99
CA PHE A 46 -3.63 12.09 11.14
C PHE A 46 -4.81 13.02 10.90
N LEU A 47 -5.67 13.14 11.90
CA LEU A 47 -6.79 14.08 11.91
C LEU A 47 -6.76 14.86 13.22
N LYS A 48 -7.15 16.14 13.16
CA LYS A 48 -7.42 16.91 14.38
C LYS A 48 -8.54 16.22 15.16
N ARG A 49 -8.37 16.07 16.48
CA ARG A 49 -9.36 15.42 17.35
C ARG A 49 -10.75 16.01 17.20
N ASP A 50 -10.86 17.34 17.24
CA ASP A 50 -12.16 18.01 17.16
C ASP A 50 -12.85 17.75 15.82
N LEU A 51 -12.08 17.70 14.72
CA LEU A 51 -12.61 17.33 13.41
C LEU A 51 -13.07 15.87 13.39
N TYR A 52 -12.31 14.95 13.98
CA TYR A 52 -12.71 13.54 14.06
C TYR A 52 -14.04 13.38 14.83
N LEU A 53 -14.20 14.09 15.94
CA LEU A 53 -15.42 14.10 16.74
C LEU A 53 -16.60 14.77 16.04
N GLU A 54 -16.38 15.90 15.35
CA GLU A 54 -17.39 16.57 14.50
C GLU A 54 -17.88 15.63 13.40
N MET A 55 -16.97 14.84 12.84
CA MET A 55 -17.26 13.80 11.86
C MET A 55 -17.86 12.53 12.50
N GLN A 56 -18.04 12.45 13.82
CA GLN A 56 -18.54 11.24 14.50
C GLN A 56 -17.70 9.98 14.19
N GLY A 57 -16.40 10.16 13.98
CA GLY A 57 -15.44 9.07 13.75
C GLY A 57 -15.65 8.28 12.45
N PHE A 58 -15.22 7.01 12.47
CA PHE A 58 -15.48 6.06 11.38
C PHE A 58 -16.91 5.53 11.47
N ASP A 59 -17.57 5.38 10.32
CA ASP A 59 -18.92 4.83 10.26
C ASP A 59 -18.87 3.30 10.35
N GLU A 60 -19.40 2.74 11.44
CA GLU A 60 -19.42 1.30 11.74
C GLU A 60 -20.28 0.48 10.77
N THR A 61 -21.11 1.11 9.92
CA THR A 61 -21.79 0.39 8.84
C THR A 61 -20.80 -0.19 7.82
N PHE A 62 -19.60 0.39 7.72
CA PHE A 62 -18.52 -0.15 6.91
C PHE A 62 -17.72 -1.19 7.72
N PHE A 63 -17.90 -2.47 7.40
CA PHE A 63 -17.04 -3.51 7.97
C PHE A 63 -15.58 -3.40 7.48
N MET A 64 -15.34 -3.05 6.20
CA MET A 64 -14.01 -2.95 5.59
C MET A 64 -14.02 -2.23 4.23
N TYR A 65 -12.94 -1.49 3.89
CA TYR A 65 -12.62 -0.85 2.59
C TYR A 65 -13.35 0.45 2.21
N GLY A 66 -14.21 0.97 3.07
CA GLY A 66 -15.01 2.16 2.74
C GLY A 66 -15.09 3.20 3.85
N GLU A 67 -14.65 2.85 5.05
CA GLU A 67 -14.62 3.68 6.24
C GLU A 67 -13.71 4.91 6.06
N ASP A 68 -12.54 4.73 5.46
CA ASP A 68 -11.57 5.80 5.18
C ASP A 68 -12.06 6.72 4.04
N ILE A 69 -12.65 6.13 3.00
CA ILE A 69 -13.30 6.84 1.90
C ILE A 69 -14.46 7.69 2.41
N ASP A 70 -15.33 7.12 3.24
CA ASP A 70 -16.48 7.79 3.85
C ASP A 70 -16.04 8.97 4.72
N LEU A 71 -15.07 8.75 5.61
CA LEU A 71 -14.53 9.80 6.47
C LEU A 71 -13.92 10.94 5.65
N CYS A 72 -13.04 10.63 4.70
CA CYS A 72 -12.43 11.63 3.81
C CYS A 72 -13.49 12.43 3.06
N PHE A 73 -14.54 11.78 2.56
CA PHE A 73 -15.59 12.43 1.81
C PHE A 73 -16.48 13.33 2.68
N ARG A 74 -16.78 12.92 3.92
CA ARG A 74 -17.50 13.77 4.88
C ARG A 74 -16.70 14.99 5.29
N VAL A 75 -15.38 14.84 5.49
CA VAL A 75 -14.47 15.97 5.73
C VAL A 75 -14.55 16.98 4.58
N LEU A 76 -14.50 16.53 3.33
CA LEU A 76 -14.66 17.42 2.16
C LEU A 76 -16.03 18.10 2.11
N LYS A 77 -17.12 17.36 2.39
CA LYS A 77 -18.48 17.92 2.45
C LYS A 77 -18.65 18.97 3.55
N SER A 78 -17.87 18.91 4.62
CA SER A 78 -17.83 19.94 5.67
C SER A 78 -17.07 21.22 5.27
N GLY A 79 -16.60 21.32 4.02
CA GLY A 79 -15.80 22.45 3.53
C GLY A 79 -14.33 22.40 3.90
N LYS A 80 -13.87 21.30 4.52
CA LYS A 80 -12.47 21.08 4.90
C LYS A 80 -11.72 20.32 3.80
N SER A 81 -10.42 20.10 3.98
CA SER A 81 -9.56 19.48 2.97
C SER A 81 -8.81 18.28 3.53
N ASN A 82 -8.63 17.25 2.70
CA ASN A 82 -7.66 16.19 2.93
C ASN A 82 -6.34 16.55 2.23
N TYR A 83 -5.22 16.15 2.80
CA TYR A 83 -3.90 16.57 2.35
C TYR A 83 -2.93 15.38 2.39
N TYR A 84 -2.30 15.11 1.25
CA TYR A 84 -1.18 14.18 1.14
C TYR A 84 0.10 14.91 1.56
N PHE A 85 0.86 14.31 2.47
CA PHE A 85 2.09 14.86 3.04
C PHE A 85 3.27 13.98 2.60
N ALA A 86 4.10 14.49 1.71
CA ALA A 86 5.14 13.73 1.01
C ALA A 86 6.49 13.70 1.78
N GLU A 87 6.63 14.50 2.83
CA GLU A 87 7.86 14.64 3.62
C GLU A 87 8.02 13.52 4.65
N THR A 88 7.06 12.59 4.72
CA THR A 88 7.17 11.39 5.56
C THR A 88 6.82 10.15 4.75
N SER A 89 7.59 9.08 4.99
CA SER A 89 7.34 7.76 4.41
C SER A 89 7.10 6.74 5.53
N ILE A 90 6.27 5.74 5.23
CA ILE A 90 6.01 4.60 6.13
C ILE A 90 6.07 3.30 5.35
N ILE A 91 6.36 2.21 6.06
CA ILE A 91 6.29 0.86 5.49
C ILE A 91 4.95 0.23 5.86
N HIS A 92 4.15 -0.10 4.85
CA HIS A 92 2.88 -0.81 5.04
C HIS A 92 2.93 -2.19 4.35
N TYR A 93 3.15 -3.24 5.14
CA TYR A 93 3.02 -4.63 4.70
C TYR A 93 1.54 -5.02 4.59
N LYS A 94 1.05 -5.23 3.38
CA LYS A 94 -0.37 -5.49 3.11
C LYS A 94 -0.68 -6.99 3.09
N GLY A 95 -1.97 -7.33 3.11
CA GLY A 95 -2.46 -8.66 2.74
C GLY A 95 -2.71 -9.65 3.88
N GLU A 96 -2.54 -9.25 5.15
CA GLU A 96 -2.90 -10.09 6.30
C GLU A 96 -4.42 -10.17 6.50
N SER A 97 -5.08 -9.01 6.60
CA SER A 97 -6.51 -8.95 6.93
C SER A 97 -7.43 -9.53 5.86
N THR A 98 -6.97 -9.68 4.62
CA THR A 98 -7.78 -10.25 3.53
C THR A 98 -6.93 -10.82 2.40
N SER A 99 -7.16 -12.09 2.09
CA SER A 99 -6.72 -12.73 0.85
C SER A 99 -7.47 -12.14 -0.34
N LYS A 100 -6.80 -11.93 -1.48
CA LYS A 100 -7.41 -11.38 -2.72
C LYS A 100 -8.32 -12.41 -3.42
N ASP A 101 -9.38 -12.83 -2.74
CA ASP A 101 -10.33 -13.85 -3.17
C ASP A 101 -11.70 -13.24 -3.56
N LEU A 102 -12.71 -14.08 -3.75
CA LEU A 102 -14.08 -13.61 -4.02
C LEU A 102 -14.69 -12.87 -2.83
N LYS A 103 -14.31 -13.22 -1.58
CA LYS A 103 -14.80 -12.54 -0.38
C LYS A 103 -14.28 -11.09 -0.32
N TYR A 104 -13.01 -10.87 -0.68
CA TYR A 104 -12.45 -9.54 -0.87
C TYR A 104 -13.31 -8.70 -1.82
N LEU A 105 -13.61 -9.23 -3.01
CA LEU A 105 -14.39 -8.53 -4.02
C LEU A 105 -15.81 -8.22 -3.54
N ASN A 106 -16.44 -9.16 -2.85
CA ASN A 106 -17.78 -8.98 -2.29
C ASN A 106 -17.80 -7.91 -1.20
N ARG A 107 -16.86 -7.94 -0.25
CA ARG A 107 -16.72 -6.91 0.80
C ARG A 107 -16.47 -5.53 0.22
N PHE A 108 -15.54 -5.43 -0.73
CA PHE A 108 -15.27 -4.17 -1.41
C PHE A 108 -16.52 -3.64 -2.13
N ARG A 109 -17.26 -4.52 -2.83
CA ARG A 109 -18.51 -4.15 -3.50
C ARG A 109 -19.57 -3.66 -2.50
N GLU A 110 -19.73 -4.36 -1.38
CA GLU A 110 -20.67 -3.99 -0.32
C GLU A 110 -20.35 -2.61 0.25
N ALA A 111 -19.09 -2.35 0.61
CA ALA A 111 -18.63 -1.05 1.07
C ALA A 111 -18.93 0.06 0.05
N MET A 112 -18.64 -0.17 -1.24
CA MET A 112 -18.94 0.82 -2.28
C MET A 112 -20.44 1.06 -2.47
N LEU A 113 -21.29 0.04 -2.25
CA LEU A 113 -22.75 0.20 -2.27
C LEU A 113 -23.25 1.01 -1.07
N ILE A 114 -22.70 0.77 0.13
CA ILE A 114 -23.02 1.56 1.34
C ILE A 114 -22.65 3.03 1.10
N PHE A 115 -21.40 3.29 0.67
CA PHE A 115 -20.93 4.64 0.34
C PHE A 115 -21.82 5.32 -0.69
N TYR A 116 -22.18 4.59 -1.76
CA TYR A 116 -23.02 5.16 -2.81
C TYR A 116 -24.42 5.54 -2.30
N LYS A 117 -25.09 4.64 -1.59
CA LYS A 117 -26.44 4.90 -1.02
C LYS A 117 -26.43 6.06 -0.02
N LYS A 118 -25.36 6.19 0.75
CA LYS A 118 -25.20 7.23 1.77
C LYS A 118 -24.99 8.62 1.15
N HIS A 119 -24.22 8.71 0.06
CA HIS A 119 -23.72 9.99 -0.45
C HIS A 119 -24.33 10.48 -1.75
N PHE A 120 -25.01 9.63 -2.49
CA PHE A 120 -25.61 9.96 -3.78
C PHE A 120 -27.09 9.56 -3.82
N LYS A 121 -27.88 10.32 -4.59
CA LYS A 121 -29.27 9.94 -4.86
C LYS A 121 -29.27 8.67 -5.73
N LYS A 122 -30.15 7.72 -5.41
CA LYS A 122 -30.31 6.49 -6.19
C LYS A 122 -30.62 6.84 -7.65
N SER A 123 -29.75 6.42 -8.56
CA SER A 123 -29.99 6.43 -9.99
C SER A 123 -29.92 5.01 -10.51
N LEU A 124 -31.04 4.48 -11.01
CA LEU A 124 -31.12 3.14 -11.60
C LEU A 124 -30.11 2.96 -12.74
N PHE A 125 -29.85 4.01 -13.50
CA PHE A 125 -28.88 4.02 -14.59
C PHE A 125 -27.44 3.88 -14.06
N PHE A 126 -27.07 4.64 -13.04
CA PHE A 126 -25.74 4.52 -12.44
C PHE A 126 -25.54 3.15 -11.77
N ASP A 127 -26.57 2.63 -11.11
CA ASP A 127 -26.54 1.30 -10.49
C ASP A 127 -26.30 0.20 -11.52
N LEU A 128 -26.93 0.30 -12.69
CA LEU A 128 -26.72 -0.61 -13.81
C LEU A 128 -25.28 -0.52 -14.34
N ILE A 129 -24.77 0.69 -14.58
CA ILE A 129 -23.39 0.91 -15.05
C ILE A 129 -22.37 0.33 -14.06
N MET A 130 -22.55 0.57 -12.77
CA MET A 130 -21.63 0.06 -11.76
C MET A 130 -21.66 -1.47 -11.68
N LYS A 131 -22.83 -2.10 -11.84
CA LYS A 131 -22.95 -3.57 -11.90
C LYS A 131 -22.24 -4.15 -13.13
N VAL A 132 -22.51 -3.60 -14.31
CA VAL A 132 -21.90 -4.06 -15.58
C VAL A 132 -20.39 -3.84 -15.56
N GLY A 133 -19.95 -2.66 -15.12
CA GLY A 133 -18.53 -2.33 -15.02
C GLY A 133 -17.78 -3.20 -14.00
N ALA A 134 -18.38 -3.48 -12.84
CA ALA A 134 -17.81 -4.40 -11.85
C ALA A 134 -17.70 -5.84 -12.38
N PHE A 135 -18.71 -6.30 -13.12
CA PHE A 135 -18.69 -7.61 -13.76
C PHE A 135 -17.58 -7.71 -14.82
N GLY A 136 -17.50 -6.74 -15.74
CA GLY A 136 -16.44 -6.69 -16.76
C GLY A 136 -15.04 -6.62 -16.16
N PHE A 137 -14.86 -5.80 -15.11
CA PHE A 137 -13.58 -5.72 -14.39
C PHE A 137 -13.18 -7.05 -13.72
N SER A 138 -14.15 -7.77 -13.15
CA SER A 138 -13.93 -9.09 -12.54
C SER A 138 -13.40 -10.11 -13.56
N LEU A 139 -13.97 -10.14 -14.77
CA LEU A 139 -13.52 -11.03 -15.85
C LEU A 139 -12.07 -10.76 -16.26
N ILE A 140 -11.68 -9.49 -16.36
CA ILE A 140 -10.31 -9.08 -16.75
C ILE A 140 -9.29 -9.44 -15.66
N LYS A 141 -9.67 -9.35 -14.39
CA LYS A 141 -8.75 -9.53 -13.26
C LYS A 141 -8.56 -11.00 -12.85
N LYS A 142 -9.43 -11.90 -13.30
CA LYS A 142 -9.41 -13.34 -12.99
C LYS A 142 -8.11 -14.05 -13.41
N ASN A 143 -7.30 -13.45 -14.29
CA ASN A 143 -6.10 -14.04 -14.88
C ASN A 143 -4.74 -13.50 -14.36
N LYS A 144 -4.66 -12.80 -13.23
CA LYS A 144 -3.39 -12.22 -12.76
C LYS A 144 -3.12 -12.39 -11.26
N THR A 145 -2.71 -13.58 -10.85
CA THR A 145 -1.79 -13.77 -9.71
C THR A 145 -1.28 -15.20 -9.68
N LYS A 146 -0.13 -15.46 -10.30
CA LYS A 146 0.74 -16.55 -9.83
C LYS A 146 1.70 -15.92 -8.82
N LYS A 147 1.83 -16.52 -7.63
CA LYS A 147 2.84 -16.14 -6.64
C LYS A 147 4.19 -16.51 -7.25
N THR A 148 5.01 -15.52 -7.58
CA THR A 148 6.34 -15.77 -8.13
C THR A 148 7.27 -15.95 -6.94
N LEU A 149 7.65 -17.20 -6.66
CA LEU A 149 8.69 -17.46 -5.66
C LEU A 149 10.00 -16.87 -6.19
N LYS A 150 10.47 -15.78 -5.57
CA LYS A 150 11.82 -15.27 -5.83
C LYS A 150 12.81 -16.14 -5.08
N THR A 151 13.78 -16.70 -5.79
CA THR A 151 14.95 -17.35 -5.19
C THR A 151 15.88 -16.28 -4.65
N VAL A 152 16.53 -16.56 -3.51
CA VAL A 152 17.57 -15.69 -2.95
C VAL A 152 18.92 -16.32 -3.24
N ASP A 153 19.82 -15.55 -3.83
CA ASP A 153 21.17 -15.99 -4.20
C ASP A 153 22.20 -15.56 -3.14
N GLU A 154 21.98 -14.41 -2.49
CA GLU A 154 22.82 -13.90 -1.41
C GLU A 154 22.04 -13.00 -0.44
N TYR A 155 22.56 -12.89 0.77
CA TYR A 155 22.04 -12.00 1.81
C TYR A 155 23.05 -10.88 2.11
N ILE A 156 22.55 -9.65 2.18
CA ILE A 156 23.30 -8.52 2.70
C ILE A 156 22.60 -8.04 3.97
N VAL A 157 23.31 -8.10 5.10
CA VAL A 157 22.78 -7.71 6.40
C VAL A 157 23.41 -6.39 6.80
N PHE A 158 22.58 -5.36 7.00
CA PHE A 158 23.02 -4.12 7.61
C PHE A 158 22.87 -4.19 9.11
N SER A 159 24.00 -4.20 9.82
CA SER A 159 24.06 -4.25 11.29
C SER A 159 25.35 -3.61 11.78
N LYS A 160 25.28 -2.80 12.83
CA LYS A 160 26.41 -2.31 13.62
C LYS A 160 26.75 -3.24 14.78
N ASN A 161 25.85 -4.18 15.07
CA ASN A 161 26.01 -5.22 16.08
C ASN A 161 26.56 -6.49 15.42
N ASN A 162 27.26 -7.32 16.21
CA ASN A 162 27.65 -8.64 15.75
C ASN A 162 26.40 -9.55 15.68
N LEU A 163 25.84 -9.67 14.47
CA LEU A 163 24.61 -10.39 14.21
C LEU A 163 24.90 -11.64 13.36
N ASP A 164 24.78 -12.82 13.98
CA ASP A 164 24.92 -14.10 13.30
C ASP A 164 23.54 -14.68 12.95
N LEU A 165 23.05 -14.39 11.74
CA LEU A 165 21.80 -14.95 11.23
C LEU A 165 22.10 -16.26 10.50
N LYS A 166 21.56 -17.37 11.01
CA LYS A 166 21.62 -18.70 10.37
C LYS A 166 20.74 -18.75 9.11
N LEU A 167 21.24 -18.19 8.01
CA LEU A 167 20.57 -18.12 6.72
C LEU A 167 21.09 -19.20 5.75
N THR A 168 20.31 -19.51 4.72
CA THR A 168 20.57 -20.66 3.83
C THR A 168 21.65 -20.43 2.77
N LYS A 169 22.08 -19.18 2.59
CA LYS A 169 23.03 -18.74 1.54
C LYS A 169 24.08 -17.83 2.15
N LYS A 170 25.06 -17.44 1.33
CA LYS A 170 26.14 -16.54 1.73
C LYS A 170 25.57 -15.24 2.33
N VAL A 171 26.08 -14.87 3.50
CA VAL A 171 25.75 -13.64 4.21
C VAL A 171 26.94 -12.69 4.17
N SER A 172 26.70 -11.44 3.83
CA SER A 172 27.66 -10.34 3.95
C SER A 172 27.10 -9.31 4.90
N VAL A 173 27.81 -9.03 6.00
CA VAL A 173 27.41 -8.02 6.99
C VAL A 173 28.10 -6.69 6.64
N LEU A 174 27.34 -5.61 6.63
CA LEU A 174 27.81 -4.25 6.35
C LEU A 174 27.35 -3.32 7.47
N GLU A 175 28.25 -2.46 7.96
CA GLU A 175 27.95 -1.52 9.04
C GLU A 175 27.43 -0.16 8.55
N ASP A 176 27.53 0.10 7.24
CA ASP A 176 27.14 1.37 6.61
C ASP A 176 26.54 1.12 5.22
N PHE A 177 25.47 1.86 4.90
CA PHE A 177 24.76 1.77 3.62
C PHE A 177 25.62 2.15 2.41
N THR A 178 26.63 2.99 2.58
CA THR A 178 27.54 3.42 1.50
C THR A 178 28.38 2.29 0.91
N PHE A 179 28.57 1.19 1.66
CA PHE A 179 29.26 0.00 1.16
C PHE A 179 28.40 -0.86 0.23
N PHE A 180 27.09 -0.58 0.14
CA PHE A 180 26.20 -1.34 -0.71
C PHE A 180 26.56 -1.20 -2.18
N LYS A 181 26.65 -2.34 -2.88
CA LYS A 181 26.74 -2.38 -4.34
C LYS A 181 25.81 -3.46 -4.86
N ASN A 182 24.82 -3.06 -5.66
CA ASN A 182 23.89 -4.01 -6.26
C ASN A 182 24.59 -4.85 -7.33
N ASN A 183 24.56 -6.18 -7.16
CA ASN A 183 24.94 -7.10 -8.21
C ASN A 183 23.71 -7.53 -9.01
N PHE A 184 23.51 -6.93 -10.18
CA PHE A 184 22.36 -7.18 -11.05
C PHE A 184 22.25 -8.62 -11.57
N SER A 185 23.30 -9.44 -11.46
CA SER A 185 23.28 -10.86 -11.84
C SER A 185 22.71 -11.79 -10.76
N LYS A 186 22.46 -11.27 -9.55
CA LYS A 186 21.99 -12.04 -8.40
C LYS A 186 20.71 -11.47 -7.83
N ASN A 187 19.89 -12.34 -7.24
CA ASN A 187 18.78 -11.94 -6.38
C ASN A 187 19.28 -11.74 -4.95
N THR A 188 19.37 -10.49 -4.54
CA THR A 188 19.92 -10.08 -3.24
C THR A 188 18.77 -9.80 -2.28
N GLU A 189 18.76 -10.47 -1.12
CA GLU A 189 17.89 -10.11 -0.02
C GLU A 189 18.65 -9.24 0.99
N VAL A 190 18.23 -7.99 1.11
CA VAL A 190 18.79 -7.02 2.05
C VAL A 190 18.00 -7.06 3.34
N ILE A 191 18.70 -7.28 4.44
CA ILE A 191 18.14 -7.39 5.79
C ILE A 191 18.67 -6.22 6.62
N PHE A 192 17.78 -5.47 7.26
CA PHE A 192 18.15 -4.37 8.15
C PHE A 192 17.95 -4.77 9.61
N ASP A 193 19.01 -4.68 10.42
CA ASP A 193 18.86 -4.68 11.87
C ASP A 193 18.24 -3.35 12.32
N THR A 194 17.00 -3.42 12.81
CA THR A 194 16.21 -2.24 13.22
C THR A 194 16.73 -1.55 14.47
N THR A 195 17.70 -2.12 15.19
CA THR A 195 18.40 -1.42 16.29
C THR A 195 19.62 -0.64 15.83
N SER A 196 20.19 -1.02 14.68
CA SER A 196 21.41 -0.40 14.15
C SER A 196 21.10 0.88 13.33
N PHE A 197 19.91 0.96 12.74
CA PHE A 197 19.51 2.03 11.82
C PHE A 197 18.08 2.50 12.08
N ARG A 198 17.82 3.80 11.95
CA ARG A 198 16.48 4.36 12.09
C ARG A 198 15.64 4.00 10.87
N PHE A 199 14.33 3.84 11.06
CA PHE A 199 13.40 3.57 9.96
C PHE A 199 13.46 4.61 8.83
N GLN A 200 13.71 5.89 9.13
CA GLN A 200 13.91 6.91 8.08
C GLN A 200 15.08 6.56 7.15
N GLU A 201 16.19 6.08 7.70
CA GLU A 201 17.39 5.73 6.93
C GLU A 201 17.15 4.45 6.13
N ILE A 202 16.51 3.46 6.75
CA ILE A 202 16.11 2.20 6.08
C ILE A 202 15.16 2.48 4.91
N ILE A 203 14.13 3.31 5.12
CA ILE A 203 13.16 3.64 4.07
C ILE A 203 13.82 4.40 2.93
N ALA A 204 14.66 5.40 3.22
CA ALA A 204 15.42 6.11 2.20
C ALA A 204 16.32 5.17 1.38
N PHE A 205 16.95 4.19 2.04
CA PHE A 205 17.71 3.15 1.35
C PHE A 205 16.81 2.29 0.43
N MET A 206 15.65 1.85 0.91
CA MET A 206 14.70 1.05 0.12
C MET A 206 14.19 1.81 -1.11
N GLU A 207 13.88 3.11 -0.96
CA GLU A 207 13.41 3.98 -2.04
C GLU A 207 14.48 4.18 -3.12
N THR A 208 15.74 4.42 -2.71
CA THR A 208 16.88 4.65 -3.62
C THR A 208 17.35 3.38 -4.33
N HIS A 209 17.23 2.20 -3.69
CA HIS A 209 17.76 0.94 -4.22
C HIS A 209 16.67 -0.03 -4.71
N LYS A 210 15.45 0.48 -4.97
CA LYS A 210 14.34 -0.35 -5.46
C LYS A 210 14.67 -0.98 -6.82
N ASN A 211 14.85 -2.29 -6.82
CA ASN A 211 15.08 -3.06 -8.05
C ASN A 211 14.31 -4.38 -8.07
N LYS A 212 14.11 -4.95 -9.28
CA LYS A 212 13.46 -6.26 -9.43
C LYS A 212 14.27 -7.40 -8.78
N ASN A 213 15.60 -7.31 -8.77
CA ASN A 213 16.48 -8.32 -8.18
C ASN A 213 16.71 -8.15 -6.67
N ILE A 214 16.24 -7.07 -6.06
CA ILE A 214 16.42 -6.81 -4.63
C ILE A 214 15.10 -7.07 -3.88
N THR A 215 15.19 -7.72 -2.73
CA THR A 215 14.12 -7.78 -1.72
C THR A 215 14.61 -7.21 -0.40
N PHE A 216 13.69 -6.70 0.40
CA PHE A 216 14.00 -6.07 1.68
C PHE A 216 13.31 -6.82 2.83
N LYS A 217 14.00 -6.95 3.96
CA LYS A 217 13.50 -7.49 5.22
C LYS A 217 13.99 -6.62 6.38
N ASN A 218 13.15 -6.43 7.39
CA ASN A 218 13.54 -5.79 8.64
C ASN A 218 13.65 -6.88 9.70
N TYR A 219 14.86 -7.06 10.25
CA TYR A 219 15.09 -7.90 11.41
C TYR A 219 14.74 -7.11 12.67
N ILE A 220 13.85 -7.68 13.50
CA ILE A 220 13.41 -7.07 14.75
C ILE A 220 14.29 -7.63 15.86
N HIS A 221 15.11 -6.77 16.47
CA HIS A 221 15.98 -7.14 17.59
C HIS A 221 15.15 -7.67 18.78
N ASP A 222 15.73 -8.55 19.58
CA ASP A 222 15.04 -9.33 20.64
C ASP A 222 13.91 -10.24 20.15
N SER A 223 13.72 -10.35 18.84
CA SER A 223 12.80 -11.29 18.23
C SER A 223 13.54 -12.37 17.44
N SER A 224 12.90 -13.53 17.32
CA SER A 224 13.37 -14.61 16.45
C SER A 224 12.79 -14.49 15.04
N PHE A 225 12.47 -13.29 14.55
CA PHE A 225 11.87 -13.13 13.23
C PHE A 225 12.29 -11.86 12.47
N MET A 226 12.12 -11.94 11.16
CA MET A 226 12.13 -10.79 10.24
C MET A 226 10.75 -10.55 9.68
N ILE A 227 10.47 -9.30 9.31
CA ILE A 227 9.25 -8.92 8.60
C ILE A 227 9.59 -8.31 7.25
N GLY A 228 8.74 -8.55 6.25
CA GLY A 228 8.88 -7.88 4.97
C GLY A 228 7.87 -8.29 3.91
N SER A 229 8.06 -7.79 2.70
CA SER A 229 7.31 -8.24 1.53
C SER A 229 8.18 -8.11 0.28
N ASN A 230 8.03 -9.04 -0.67
CA ASN A 230 8.86 -9.06 -1.88
C ASN A 230 8.30 -8.16 -2.99
N ASN A 231 7.03 -7.79 -2.93
CA ASN A 231 6.39 -6.84 -3.84
C ASN A 231 5.02 -6.37 -3.31
N SER A 232 4.49 -5.30 -3.90
CA SER A 232 3.21 -4.70 -3.50
C SER A 232 1.96 -5.57 -3.72
N ASN A 233 2.09 -6.70 -4.42
CA ASN A 233 0.97 -7.60 -4.71
C ASN A 233 0.89 -8.80 -3.78
N GLU A 234 1.97 -9.11 -3.09
CA GLU A 234 2.07 -10.23 -2.15
C GLU A 234 1.70 -9.81 -0.73
N LYS A 235 1.36 -10.82 0.06
CA LYS A 235 1.14 -10.68 1.49
C LYS A 235 2.47 -10.38 2.17
N GLY A 236 2.46 -9.57 3.22
CA GLY A 236 3.61 -9.42 4.12
C GLY A 236 3.92 -10.74 4.82
N ASP A 237 5.20 -11.06 4.95
CA ASP A 237 5.66 -12.32 5.53
C ASP A 237 6.38 -12.04 6.87
N VAL A 238 6.14 -12.92 7.84
CA VAL A 238 6.93 -13.05 9.06
C VAL A 238 7.81 -14.29 8.91
N ILE A 239 9.12 -14.10 8.89
CA ILE A 239 10.11 -15.16 8.66
C ILE A 239 10.80 -15.46 9.97
N ILE A 240 10.52 -16.62 10.56
CA ILE A 240 11.15 -17.05 11.80
C ILE A 240 12.60 -17.47 11.51
N ILE A 241 13.54 -16.86 12.20
CA ILE A 241 14.95 -17.24 12.21
C ILE A 241 15.14 -18.25 13.33
N LYS A 242 15.73 -19.41 13.01
CA LYS A 242 16.16 -20.36 14.03
C LYS A 242 17.50 -19.89 14.56
N ASN A 243 17.52 -19.45 15.81
CA ASN A 243 18.76 -19.20 16.56
C ASN A 243 19.52 -20.51 16.78
#